data_AF-A0A952VQF6-F1
#
_entry.id   AF-A0A952VQF6-F1
#
_cell.length_a   1.000
_cell.length_b   1.000
_cell.length_c   1.000
_cell.angle_alpha   90.00
_cell.angle_beta   90.00
_cell.angle_gamma   90.00
#
_symmetry.space_group_name_H-M   'P 1'
#
loop_
_entity.id
_entity.type
_entity.pdbx_description
1 polymer ?
#
loop_
_entity_poly.entity_id
_entity_poly.type
_entity_poly.pdbx_seq_one_letter_code
_entity_poly.pdbx_strand_id
1 'polypeptide(L)' 'MSRELSLAEIFQLGYYWETKILLTAVKLDVFSAIGEASRDIGDVAGRLQAHAPTLSLLLNALVAMKLL' A
#
# COMPACT_ATOMS: atom_id res chain seq x y z
N MET A 1 19.64 -1.08 -28.96
CA MET A 1 19.74 -2.40 -28.30
C MET A 1 18.43 -2.68 -27.61
N SER A 2 17.72 -3.74 -27.98
CA SER A 2 16.50 -4.16 -27.31
C SER A 2 16.88 -4.77 -25.96
N ARG A 3 16.40 -4.19 -24.85
CA ARG A 3 16.61 -4.76 -23.52
C ARG A 3 15.79 -6.05 -23.41
N GLU A 4 16.44 -7.18 -23.17
CA GLU A 4 15.76 -8.40 -22.80
C GLU A 4 15.26 -8.27 -21.35
N LEU A 5 13.97 -8.49 -21.15
CA LEU A 5 13.34 -8.49 -19.83
C LEU A 5 13.31 -9.92 -19.31
N SER A 6 13.64 -10.09 -18.03
CA SER A 6 13.40 -11.33 -17.31
C SER A 6 11.89 -11.59 -17.16
N LEU A 7 11.53 -12.86 -16.97
CA LEU A 7 10.14 -13.25 -16.71
C LEU A 7 9.55 -12.54 -15.48
N ALA A 8 10.38 -12.29 -14.46
CA ALA A 8 9.98 -11.54 -13.26
C ALA A 8 9.60 -10.09 -13.57
N GLU A 9 10.37 -9.41 -14.43
CA GLU A 9 10.07 -8.05 -14.88
C GLU A 9 8.80 -7.99 -15.72
N ILE A 10 8.56 -9.00 -16.57
CA ILE A 10 7.32 -9.12 -17.37
C ILE A 10 6.11 -9.30 -16.44
N PHE A 11 6.22 -10.13 -15.41
CA PHE A 11 5.16 -10.26 -14.42
C PHE A 11 4.94 -8.97 -13.63
N GLN A 12 5.99 -8.26 -13.21
CA GLN A 12 5.82 -6.96 -12.55
C GLN A 12 5.13 -5.93 -13.45
N LEU A 13 5.40 -5.94 -14.76
CA LEU A 13 4.70 -5.06 -15.72
C LEU A 13 3.21 -5.43 -15.86
N GLY A 14 2.88 -6.73 -15.84
CA GLY A 14 1.50 -7.21 -15.93
C GLY A 14 0.71 -7.10 -14.62
N TYR A 15 1.38 -7.22 -13.48
CA TYR A 15 0.82 -7.03 -12.15
C TYR A 15 1.15 -5.62 -11.69
N TYR A 16 0.24 -4.69 -11.93
CA TYR A 16 0.33 -3.28 -11.51
C TYR A 16 -0.02 -3.14 -10.01
N TRP A 17 0.46 -4.07 -9.18
CA TRP A 17 0.10 -4.23 -7.77
C TRP A 17 0.64 -3.08 -6.92
N GLU A 18 1.89 -2.67 -7.12
CA GLU A 18 2.50 -1.51 -6.43
C GLU A 18 1.69 -0.24 -6.68
N THR A 19 1.35 0.05 -7.95
CA THR A 19 0.50 1.19 -8.32
C THR A 19 -0.89 1.10 -7.69
N LYS A 20 -1.50 -0.10 -7.67
CA LYS A 20 -2.80 -0.32 -7.03
C LYS A 20 -2.75 -0.13 -5.52
N ILE A 21 -1.68 -0.58 -4.85
CA ILE A 21 -1.48 -0.42 -3.41
C ILE A 21 -1.39 1.08 -3.09
N LEU A 22 -0.51 1.82 -3.77
CA LEU A 22 -0.37 3.26 -3.58
C LEU A 22 -1.68 4.00 -3.88
N LEU A 23 -2.33 3.70 -5.00
CA LEU A 23 -3.60 4.32 -5.36
C LEU A 23 -4.69 4.05 -4.31
N THR A 24 -4.75 2.83 -3.77
CA THR A 24 -5.70 2.48 -2.71
C THR A 24 -5.41 3.29 -1.45
N ALA A 25 -4.14 3.39 -1.04
CA ALA A 25 -3.74 4.15 0.14
C ALA A 25 -4.08 5.64 0.02
N VAL A 26 -3.88 6.23 -1.16
CA VAL A 26 -4.26 7.62 -1.45
C VAL A 26 -5.78 7.77 -1.44
N LYS A 27 -6.52 6.88 -2.09
CA LYS A 27 -8.00 6.96 -2.16
C LYS A 27 -8.67 6.79 -0.80
N LEU A 28 -8.07 6.00 0.10
CA LEU A 28 -8.54 5.83 1.46
C LEU A 28 -7.98 6.89 2.42
N ASP A 29 -7.18 7.85 1.94
CA ASP A 29 -6.57 8.89 2.76
C ASP A 29 -5.74 8.34 3.96
N VAL A 30 -5.05 7.21 3.73
CA VAL A 30 -4.30 6.47 4.77
C VAL A 30 -3.24 7.34 5.42
N PHE A 31 -2.49 8.11 4.63
CA PHE A 31 -1.37 8.93 5.12
C PHE A 31 -1.85 10.03 6.08
N SER A 32 -2.97 10.69 5.76
CA SER A 32 -3.58 11.70 6.63
C SER A 32 -4.18 11.08 7.88
N ALA A 33 -4.77 9.88 7.77
CA ALA A 33 -5.33 9.16 8.90
C ALA A 33 -4.26 8.75 9.94
N ILE A 34 -3.05 8.40 9.50
CA ILE A 34 -1.88 8.13 10.35
C ILE A 34 -1.31 9.45 10.89
N GLY A 35 -1.02 10.42 10.03
CA GLY A 35 -0.38 11.68 10.40
C GLY A 35 1.11 11.52 10.77
N GLU A 36 1.64 12.42 11.59
CA GLU A 36 3.07 12.46 11.94
C GLU A 36 3.47 11.56 13.12
N ALA A 37 2.50 11.03 13.86
CA ALA A 37 2.73 10.23 15.05
C ALA A 37 2.33 8.77 14.85
N SER A 38 3.04 7.87 15.54
CA SER A 38 2.65 6.46 15.60
C SER A 38 1.23 6.31 16.15
N ARG A 39 0.43 5.46 15.53
CA ARG A 39 -0.94 5.15 15.94
C ARG A 39 -1.18 3.65 15.99
N ASP A 40 -2.13 3.25 16.82
CA ASP A 40 -2.62 1.88 16.81
C ASP A 40 -3.47 1.63 15.56
N ILE A 41 -3.45 0.39 15.07
CA ILE A 41 -4.23 -0.02 13.90
C ILE A 41 -5.74 0.21 14.10
N GLY A 42 -6.25 0.04 15.31
CA GLY A 42 -7.65 0.28 15.66
C GLY A 42 -8.05 1.74 15.49
N ASP A 43 -7.17 2.67 15.86
CA ASP A 43 -7.41 4.11 15.69
C ASP A 43 -7.49 4.50 14.22
N VAL A 44 -6.55 4.02 13.40
CA VAL A 44 -6.53 4.29 11.96
C VAL A 44 -7.74 3.64 11.28
N ALA A 45 -8.06 2.39 11.63
CA ALA A 45 -9.23 1.69 11.11
C ALA A 45 -10.54 2.41 11.47
N GLY A 46 -10.67 2.91 12.71
CA GLY A 46 -11.82 3.68 13.16
C GLY A 46 -12.00 4.98 12.37
N ARG A 47 -10.91 5.72 12.13
CA ARG A 47 -10.91 6.94 11.32
C ARG A 47 -11.31 6.68 9.86
N LEU A 48 -10.82 5.59 9.29
CA LEU A 48 -11.08 5.21 7.91
C LEU A 48 -12.39 4.43 7.72
N GLN A 49 -13.10 4.10 8.81
CA GLN A 49 -14.24 3.19 8.81
C GLN A 49 -13.93 1.86 8.09
N ALA A 50 -12.72 1.36 8.29
CA ALA A 50 -12.19 0.20 7.60
C ALA A 50 -12.14 -1.03 8.51
N HIS A 51 -12.18 -2.21 7.90
CA HIS A 51 -11.96 -3.47 8.62
C HIS A 51 -10.47 -3.60 8.98
N ALA A 52 -10.14 -3.55 10.29
CA ALA A 52 -8.76 -3.48 10.79
C ALA A 52 -7.82 -4.61 10.29
N PRO A 53 -8.23 -5.89 10.24
CA PRO A 53 -7.39 -6.94 9.67
C PRO A 53 -7.04 -6.72 8.19
N THR A 54 -8.00 -6.24 7.39
CA THR A 54 -7.78 -5.96 5.96
C THR A 54 -6.90 -4.73 5.77
N LEU A 55 -7.11 -3.69 6.59
CA LEU A 55 -6.26 -2.49 6.58
C LEU A 55 -4.81 -2.84 6.92
N SER A 56 -4.57 -3.75 7.86
CA SER A 56 -3.22 -4.20 8.22
C SER A 56 -2.46 -4.79 7.03
N LEU A 57 -3.13 -5.52 6.14
CA LEU A 57 -2.50 -6.05 4.93
C LEU A 57 -2.03 -4.93 4.00
N LEU A 58 -2.85 -3.88 3.84
CA LEU A 58 -2.48 -2.72 3.05
C LEU A 58 -1.29 -1.97 3.66
N LEU A 59 -1.32 -1.74 4.99
CA LEU A 59 -0.21 -1.06 5.67
C LEU A 59 1.09 -1.85 5.59
N ASN A 60 1.04 -3.18 5.75
CA ASN A 60 2.21 -4.05 5.58
C ASN A 60 2.78 -3.96 4.17
N ALA A 61 1.92 -3.89 3.15
CA ALA A 61 2.36 -3.71 1.77
C ALA A 61 3.04 -2.34 1.55
N LEU A 62 2.48 -1.28 2.15
CA LEU A 62 3.08 0.07 2.10
C LEU A 62 4.44 0.12 2.80
N VAL A 63 4.60 -0.56 3.95
CA VAL A 63 5.90 -0.71 4.63
C VAL A 63 6.89 -1.49 3.77
N ALA A 64 6.47 -2.59 3.15
CA ALA A 64 7.32 -3.36 2.24
C ALA A 64 7.79 -2.53 1.03
N MET A 65 6.94 -1.59 0.57
CA MET A 65 7.26 -0.61 -0.48
C MET A 65 8.04 0.61 0.01
N LYS A 66 8.33 0.70 1.33
CA LYS A 66 9.02 1.84 1.97
C LYS A 66 8.27 3.18 1.85
N LEU A 67 6.94 3.11 1.89
CA LEU A 67 6.05 4.28 1.86
C LEU A 67 5.50 4.65 3.24
N LEU A 68 5.62 3.73 4.21
CA LEU A 68 5.39 3.91 5.65
C LEU A 68 6.61 3.34 6.37
#